data_AF-A0A963LG92-F1
#
_entry.id   AF-A0A963LG92-F1
#
_cell.length_a   1.000
_cell.length_b   1.000
_cell.length_c   1.000
_cell.angle_alpha   90.00
_cell.angle_beta   90.00
_cell.angle_gamma   90.00
#
_symmetry.space_group_name_H-M   'P 1'
#
loop_
_entity.id
_entity.type
_entity.pdbx_description
1 polymer ?
#
loop_
_entity_poly.entity_id
_entity_poly.type
_entity_poly.pdbx_seq_one_letter_code
_entity_poly.pdbx_strand_id
1 'polypeptide(L)'
;QQGTAQMIAQAIQHPGFSFIEIMSPCVTFRPEQREWKDKVHPALVEPTNDPARAARRIMTDDGFNIGVLYAGDRPPYPVGGRPARNTVAEIEAEFAL
;
A
#
# COMPACT_ATOMS: atom_id res chain seq x y z
N GLN A 1 20.06 -6.44 2.48
CA GLN A 1 18.86 -5.98 3.23
C GLN A 1 18.17 -4.93 2.38
N GLN A 2 16.86 -5.03 2.18
CA GLN A 2 16.11 -4.00 1.45
C GLN A 2 15.87 -2.81 2.39
N GLY A 3 16.70 -1.77 2.27
CA GLY A 3 16.46 -0.53 3.00
C GLY A 3 15.26 0.24 2.44
N THR A 4 14.78 1.25 3.17
CA THR A 4 13.61 2.07 2.79
C THR A 4 13.70 2.61 1.36
N ALA A 5 14.89 3.06 0.93
CA ALA A 5 15.10 3.56 -0.43
C ALA A 5 14.85 2.49 -1.51
N GLN A 6 15.27 1.24 -1.27
CA GLN A 6 15.03 0.14 -2.21
C GLN A 6 13.54 -0.23 -2.27
N MET A 7 12.84 -0.19 -1.14
CA MET A 7 11.39 -0.44 -1.09
C MET A 7 10.61 0.65 -1.84
N ILE A 8 10.98 1.93 -1.67
CA ILE A 8 10.40 3.05 -2.42
C ILE A 8 10.67 2.88 -3.93
N ALA A 9 11.89 2.52 -4.32
CA ALA A 9 12.22 2.30 -5.73
C ALA A 9 11.37 1.18 -6.36
N GLN A 10 11.19 0.04 -5.66
CA GLN A 10 10.30 -1.03 -6.11
C GLN A 10 8.84 -0.56 -6.21
N ALA A 11 8.37 0.21 -5.24
CA ALA A 11 7.00 0.74 -5.21
C ALA A 11 6.71 1.70 -6.36
N ILE A 12 7.68 2.54 -6.75
CA ILE A 12 7.59 3.43 -7.91
C ILE A 12 7.54 2.62 -9.23
N GLN A 13 8.29 1.52 -9.31
CA GLN A 13 8.33 0.66 -10.50
C GLN A 13 7.08 -0.22 -10.65
N HIS A 14 6.33 -0.44 -9.57
CA HIS A 14 5.13 -1.26 -9.60
C HIS A 14 4.02 -0.59 -10.45
N PRO A 15 3.41 -1.31 -11.42
CA PRO A 15 2.37 -0.75 -12.27
C PRO A 15 1.04 -0.63 -11.51
N GLY A 16 0.86 0.48 -10.81
CA GLY A 16 -0.41 0.81 -10.15
C GLY A 16 -0.21 1.56 -8.85
N PHE A 17 -1.07 1.25 -7.88
CA PHE A 17 -1.02 1.88 -6.57
C PHE A 17 -0.15 1.04 -5.63
N SER A 18 0.87 1.68 -5.06
CA SER A 18 1.74 1.09 -4.04
C SER A 18 1.53 1.79 -2.71
N PHE A 19 1.40 1.02 -1.64
CA PHE A 19 1.34 1.50 -0.25
C PHE A 19 2.55 0.99 0.52
N ILE A 20 3.24 1.89 1.22
CA ILE A 20 4.39 1.55 2.08
C ILE A 20 4.12 2.14 3.45
N GLU A 21 4.01 1.28 4.46
CA GLU A 21 4.01 1.67 5.85
C GLU A 21 5.45 1.76 6.36
N ILE A 22 5.88 2.95 6.80
CA ILE A 22 7.24 3.17 7.30
C ILE A 22 7.18 3.38 8.81
N MET A 23 7.81 2.48 9.57
CA MET A 23 8.03 2.66 11.00
C MET A 23 9.02 3.81 11.26
N SER A 24 8.48 5.00 11.53
CA SER A 24 9.25 6.21 11.85
C SER A 24 9.15 6.52 13.35
N PRO A 25 10.15 6.13 14.17
CA PRO A 25 10.05 6.27 15.61
C PRO A 25 10.09 7.75 16.05
N CYS A 26 9.18 8.12 16.95
CA CYS A 26 9.13 9.44 17.59
C CYS A 26 9.65 9.34 19.04
N VAL A 27 10.97 9.10 19.18
CA VAL A 27 11.60 8.75 20.47
C VAL A 27 11.48 9.82 21.56
N THR A 28 11.18 11.07 21.20
CA THR A 28 10.95 12.16 22.16
C THR A 28 9.68 11.93 22.97
N PHE A 29 8.60 11.52 22.33
CA PHE A 29 7.29 11.31 22.98
C PHE A 29 6.99 9.84 23.23
N ARG A 30 7.69 8.92 22.56
CA ARG A 30 7.54 7.47 22.68
C ARG A 30 8.91 6.79 22.76
N PRO A 31 9.60 6.87 23.90
CA PRO A 31 10.95 6.33 24.06
C PRO A 31 11.06 4.84 23.73
N GLU A 32 9.99 4.07 23.96
CA GLU A 32 9.88 2.63 23.66
C GLU A 32 10.06 2.32 22.17
N GLN A 33 9.80 3.27 21.27
CA GLN A 33 9.96 3.11 19.82
C GLN A 33 11.43 3.08 19.39
N ARG A 34 12.37 3.45 20.27
CA ARG A 34 13.81 3.35 20.00
C ARG A 34 14.22 1.91 19.68
N GLU A 35 13.57 0.93 20.30
CA GLU A 35 13.87 -0.50 20.18
C GLU A 35 13.33 -1.13 18.89
N TRP A 36 12.50 -0.42 18.11
CA TRP A 36 11.89 -0.98 16.90
C TRP A 36 12.94 -1.52 15.92
N LYS A 37 14.07 -0.81 15.78
CA LYS A 37 15.15 -1.22 14.88
C LYS A 37 15.73 -2.61 15.23
N ASP A 38 15.67 -3.00 16.50
CA ASP A 38 16.18 -4.29 16.95
C ASP A 38 15.12 -5.40 16.87
N LYS A 39 13.84 -5.01 16.76
CA LYS A 39 12.70 -5.93 16.63
C LYS A 39 12.36 -6.23 15.18
N VAL A 40 12.61 -5.31 14.24
CA VAL A 40 12.31 -5.53 12.83
C VAL A 40 13.05 -6.72 12.24
N HIS A 41 12.35 -7.51 11.44
CA HIS A 41 12.92 -8.64 10.72
C HIS A 41 12.26 -8.84 9.36
N PRO A 42 12.95 -9.44 8.37
CA PRO A 42 12.34 -9.74 7.10
C PRO A 42 11.10 -10.63 7.25
N ALA A 43 10.06 -10.37 6.47
CA ALA A 43 8.95 -11.30 6.33
C ALA A 43 9.49 -12.67 5.88
N LEU A 44 9.19 -13.73 6.64
CA LEU A 44 9.64 -15.10 6.36
C LEU A 44 8.91 -15.76 5.18
N VAL A 45 8.07 -15.00 4.48
CA VAL A 45 7.20 -15.48 3.42
C VAL A 45 7.35 -14.62 2.20
N GLU A 46 7.33 -15.26 1.03
CA GLU A 46 7.33 -14.55 -0.24
C GLU A 46 6.06 -13.71 -0.44
N PRO A 47 6.14 -12.61 -1.21
CA PRO A 47 4.99 -11.80 -1.57
C PRO A 47 3.89 -12.66 -2.21
N THR A 48 2.62 -12.30 -1.95
CA THR A 48 1.45 -12.97 -2.54
C THR A 48 0.64 -12.00 -3.39
N ASN A 49 -0.05 -12.50 -4.42
CA ASN A 49 -1.06 -11.74 -5.17
C ASN A 49 -2.50 -12.00 -4.67
N ASP A 50 -2.66 -12.89 -3.68
CA ASP A 50 -3.92 -13.13 -2.98
C ASP A 50 -4.09 -12.11 -1.82
N PRO A 51 -5.08 -11.18 -1.89
CA PRO A 51 -5.28 -10.17 -0.88
C PRO A 51 -5.78 -10.75 0.46
N ALA A 52 -6.54 -11.85 0.45
CA ALA A 52 -7.01 -12.47 1.69
C ALA A 52 -5.85 -13.11 2.46
N ARG A 53 -4.91 -13.74 1.74
CA ARG A 53 -3.67 -14.26 2.32
C ARG A 53 -2.78 -13.16 2.89
N ALA A 54 -2.62 -12.05 2.16
CA ALA A 54 -1.86 -10.90 2.64
C ALA A 54 -2.48 -10.29 3.91
N ALA A 55 -3.80 -10.08 3.92
CA ALA A 55 -4.52 -9.57 5.09
C ALA A 55 -4.35 -10.47 6.31
N ARG A 56 -4.51 -11.79 6.14
CA ARG A 56 -4.30 -12.74 7.24
C ARG A 56 -2.89 -12.67 7.81
N ARG A 57 -1.86 -12.54 6.95
CA ARG A 57 -0.46 -12.41 7.40
C ARG A 57 -0.27 -11.18 8.28
N ILE A 58 -0.79 -10.02 7.85
CA ILE A 58 -0.73 -8.77 8.63
C ILE A 58 -1.43 -8.94 9.99
N MET A 59 -2.62 -9.55 10.01
CA MET A 59 -3.41 -9.71 11.25
C MET A 59 -2.78 -10.68 12.26
N THR A 60 -1.93 -11.60 11.81
CA THR A 60 -1.26 -12.58 12.67
C THR A 60 0.21 -12.25 12.95
N ASP A 61 0.67 -11.11 12.45
CA ASP A 61 2.04 -10.66 12.60
C ASP A 61 2.32 -10.10 14.00
N ASP A 62 3.60 -10.05 14.38
CA ASP A 62 4.06 -9.35 15.59
C ASP A 62 4.19 -7.83 15.41
N GLY A 63 3.95 -7.34 14.18
CA GLY A 63 3.99 -5.93 13.82
C GLY A 63 5.38 -5.44 13.40
N PHE A 64 6.38 -6.32 13.31
CA PHE A 64 7.77 -5.97 13.02
C PHE A 64 8.31 -6.61 11.73
N ASN A 65 7.47 -7.32 10.97
CA ASN A 65 7.86 -7.80 9.65
C ASN A 65 8.11 -6.64 8.66
N ILE A 66 9.26 -6.67 7.99
CA ILE A 66 9.61 -5.75 6.91
C ILE A 66 9.73 -6.49 5.57
N GLY A 67 9.24 -5.86 4.51
CA GLY A 67 9.29 -6.42 3.16
C GLY A 67 7.99 -6.22 2.40
N VAL A 68 7.90 -6.83 1.22
CA VAL A 68 6.69 -6.80 0.40
C VAL A 68 5.78 -7.96 0.81
N LEU A 69 4.63 -7.65 1.40
CA LEU A 69 3.66 -8.67 1.82
C LEU A 69 2.68 -9.04 0.69
N TYR A 70 2.38 -8.07 -0.17
CA TYR A 70 1.43 -8.20 -1.28
C TYR A 70 1.97 -7.51 -2.53
N ALA A 71 1.88 -8.20 -3.66
CA ALA A 71 2.15 -7.66 -4.98
C ALA A 71 1.11 -8.23 -5.96
N GLY A 72 0.05 -7.46 -6.20
CA GLY A 72 -1.00 -7.82 -7.16
C GLY A 72 -0.64 -7.45 -8.59
N ASP A 73 -1.49 -7.87 -9.53
CA ASP A 73 -1.36 -7.64 -10.97
C ASP A 73 -2.62 -6.98 -11.57
N ARG A 74 -3.47 -6.40 -10.71
CA ARG A 74 -4.69 -5.71 -11.14
C ARG A 74 -4.34 -4.55 -12.08
N PRO A 75 -5.02 -4.42 -13.24
CA PRO A 75 -4.81 -3.29 -14.14
C PRO A 75 -4.99 -1.95 -13.42
N PRO A 76 -4.03 -1.02 -13.56
CA PRO A 76 -4.11 0.29 -12.92
C PRO A 76 -5.24 1.12 -13.51
N TYR A 77 -5.70 2.11 -12.73
CA TYR A 77 -6.65 3.09 -13.26
C TYR A 77 -5.99 3.87 -14.41
N PRO A 78 -6.65 4.04 -15.56
CA PRO A 78 -6.05 4.65 -16.73
C PRO A 78 -5.75 6.13 -16.51
N VAL A 79 -4.57 6.56 -16.97
CA VAL A 79 -4.20 7.98 -17.04
C VAL A 79 -5.02 8.66 -18.13
N GLY A 80 -5.57 9.84 -17.85
CA GLY A 80 -6.36 10.63 -18.82
C GLY A 80 -7.89 10.54 -18.65
N GLY A 81 -8.37 9.80 -17.64
CA GLY A 81 -9.80 9.65 -17.38
C GLY A 81 -10.53 8.90 -18.50
N ARG A 82 -11.75 8.45 -18.22
CA ARG A 82 -12.66 8.09 -19.30
C ARG A 82 -13.34 9.36 -19.79
N PRO A 83 -13.60 9.50 -21.10
CA PRO A 83 -14.45 10.58 -21.57
C PRO A 83 -15.78 10.53 -20.83
N ALA A 84 -16.29 11.71 -20.46
CA ALA A 84 -17.61 11.82 -19.85
C ALA A 84 -18.64 11.17 -20.77
N ARG A 85 -19.50 10.32 -20.19
CA ARG A 85 -20.57 9.67 -20.95
C ARG A 85 -21.73 10.62 -21.24
N ASN A 86 -21.98 11.53 -20.30
CA ASN A 86 -23.05 12.51 -20.36
C ASN A 86 -22.47 13.91 -20.06
N THR A 87 -23.10 14.92 -20.62
CA THR A 87 -22.91 16.33 -20.27
C THR A 87 -23.66 16.66 -18.98
N VAL A 88 -23.31 17.79 -18.35
CA VAL A 88 -24.03 18.27 -17.16
C VAL A 88 -25.52 18.51 -17.46
N ALA A 89 -25.83 19.09 -18.61
CA ALA A 89 -27.20 19.35 -19.03
C ALA A 89 -28.04 18.07 -19.20
N GLU A 90 -27.45 17.00 -19.74
CA GLU A 90 -28.12 15.69 -19.86
C GLU A 90 -28.43 15.09 -18.48
N ILE A 91 -27.51 15.22 -17.52
CA ILE A 91 -27.74 14.79 -16.15
C ILE A 91 -28.86 15.63 -15.51
N GLU A 92 -28.84 16.95 -15.66
CA GLU A 92 -29.88 17.84 -15.12
C GLU A 92 -31.28 17.51 -15.65
N ALA A 93 -31.39 17.13 -16.93
CA ALA A 93 -32.66 16.76 -17.54
C ALA A 93 -33.30 15.51 -16.92
N GLU A 94 -32.51 14.55 -16.41
CA GLU A 94 -33.03 13.38 -15.70
C GLU A 94 -33.71 13.72 -14.36
N PHE A 95 -33.42 14.91 -13.80
CA PHE A 95 -33.98 15.37 -12.52
C PHE A 95 -35.14 16.37 -12.69
N ALA A 96 -35.53 16.70 -13.91
CA ALA A 96 -36.70 17.55 -14.17
C ALA A 96 -37.99 16.73 -13.95
N LEU A 97 -38.72 17.06 -12.87
CA LEU A 97 -40.06 16.53 -12.54
C LEU A 97 -41.14 17.07 -13.49
#